data_AF-A0A843IPB5-F1
#
_entry.id   AF-A0A843IPB5-F1
#
_cell.length_a   1.000
_cell.length_b   1.000
_cell.length_c   1.000
_cell.angle_alpha   90.00
_cell.angle_beta   90.00
_cell.angle_gamma   90.00
#
_symmetry.space_group_name_H-M   'P 1'
#
loop_
_entity.id
_entity.type
_entity.pdbx_description
1 polymer ?
#
loop_
_entity_poly.entity_id
_entity_poly.type
_entity_poly.pdbx_seq_one_letter_code
_entity_poly.pdbx_strand_id
1 'polypeptide(L)'
;MVDGLYPDISISMKKGVGVAKFPIMSAGKHKVTVNFHSGSKFYSKTFYVTVKKPTSYITLNKVAVKKSAKKVVLKAKIKTPKGKAIKGKKVTFKFKGKTFKAKTNKKGVAKVAIKKPLLNKLKVGKTVKYSATYQYTVTKSAKVKK
;
A
#
# COMPACT_ATOMS: atom_id res chain seq x y z
N MET A 1 21.66 -19.99 22.25
CA MET A 1 20.53 -19.06 22.49
C MET A 1 19.74 -18.94 21.19
N VAL A 2 18.56 -19.56 21.17
CA VAL A 2 17.45 -19.53 20.20
C VAL A 2 17.82 -19.43 18.70
N ASP A 3 18.09 -20.60 18.10
CA ASP A 3 17.82 -20.86 16.68
C ASP A 3 16.31 -20.76 16.46
N GLY A 4 15.87 -19.58 15.99
CA GLY A 4 14.52 -19.36 15.53
C GLY A 4 14.56 -19.09 14.04
N LEU A 5 14.25 -20.10 13.22
CA LEU A 5 13.85 -19.91 11.84
C LEU A 5 12.72 -18.87 11.82
N TYR A 6 12.98 -17.67 11.32
CA TYR A 6 11.93 -16.71 11.00
C TYR A 6 11.43 -17.05 9.58
N PRO A 7 10.30 -17.78 9.43
CA PRO A 7 9.83 -18.26 8.12
C PRO A 7 9.48 -17.15 7.13
N ASP A 8 9.46 -15.89 7.56
CA ASP A 8 8.97 -14.76 6.78
C ASP A 8 10.05 -13.81 6.25
N ILE A 9 11.34 -14.06 6.54
CA ILE A 9 12.44 -13.26 5.99
C ILE A 9 12.92 -13.89 4.68
N SER A 10 12.61 -13.25 3.56
CA SER A 10 13.14 -13.67 2.25
C SER A 10 14.36 -12.82 1.88
N ILE A 11 15.46 -13.46 1.51
CA ILE A 11 16.68 -12.80 1.00
C ILE A 11 16.89 -13.24 -0.45
N SER A 12 17.17 -12.29 -1.35
CA SER A 12 17.52 -12.58 -2.75
C SER A 12 18.73 -11.78 -3.20
N MET A 13 19.64 -12.42 -3.92
CA MET A 13 20.81 -11.79 -4.54
C MET A 13 20.68 -11.84 -6.06
N LYS A 14 20.79 -10.70 -6.74
CA LYS A 14 20.82 -10.66 -8.22
C LYS A 14 21.77 -9.56 -8.69
N LYS A 15 22.79 -9.94 -9.48
CA LYS A 15 23.79 -9.02 -10.05
C LYS A 15 24.41 -8.08 -9.00
N GLY A 16 24.84 -8.63 -7.85
CA GLY A 16 25.45 -7.86 -6.77
C GLY A 16 24.48 -7.09 -5.86
N VAL A 17 23.16 -7.15 -6.10
CA VAL A 17 22.15 -6.50 -5.25
C VAL A 17 21.47 -7.52 -4.35
N GLY A 18 21.58 -7.31 -3.04
CA GLY A 18 20.86 -8.05 -2.00
C GLY A 18 19.57 -7.36 -1.58
N VAL A 19 18.47 -8.10 -1.56
CA VAL A 19 17.16 -7.61 -1.07
C VAL A 19 16.69 -8.54 0.03
N ALA A 20 16.53 -7.99 1.24
CA ALA A 20 15.86 -8.64 2.36
C ALA A 20 14.47 -8.06 2.54
N LYS A 21 13.46 -8.93 2.68
CA LYS A 21 12.09 -8.52 3.02
C LYS A 21 11.77 -9.00 4.43
N PHE A 22 11.32 -8.07 5.27
CA PHE A 22 10.93 -8.35 6.65
C PHE A 22 9.39 -8.37 6.77
N PRO A 23 8.82 -9.17 7.69
CA PRO A 23 7.41 -9.09 8.05
C PRO A 23 7.06 -7.73 8.67
N ILE A 24 5.78 -7.54 9.02
CA ILE A 24 5.34 -6.32 9.72
C ILE A 24 6.04 -6.24 11.07
N MET A 25 6.91 -5.25 11.23
CA MET A 25 7.64 -5.01 12.48
C MET A 25 6.91 -4.01 13.37
N SER A 26 7.06 -4.19 14.68
CA SER A 26 6.66 -3.18 15.66
C SER A 26 7.45 -1.89 15.45
N ALA A 27 6.87 -0.77 15.86
CA ALA A 27 7.60 0.49 15.80
C ALA A 27 8.71 0.53 16.84
N GLY A 28 9.85 1.09 16.44
CA GLY A 28 11.06 1.11 17.24
C GLY A 28 12.31 1.21 16.38
N LYS A 29 13.45 1.31 17.05
CA LYS A 29 14.77 1.25 16.43
C LYS A 29 15.21 -0.22 16.40
N HIS A 30 15.39 -0.76 15.20
CA HIS A 30 15.79 -2.14 14.97
C HIS A 30 17.23 -2.19 14.48
N LYS A 31 18.02 -3.12 14.99
CA LYS A 31 19.39 -3.36 14.56
C LYS A 31 19.39 -4.40 13.44
N VAL A 32 20.02 -4.07 12.32
CA VAL A 32 20.18 -4.97 11.18
C VAL A 32 21.66 -5.21 10.97
N THR A 33 22.05 -6.48 10.94
CA THR A 33 23.42 -6.91 10.68
C THR A 33 23.43 -7.73 9.39
N VAL A 34 24.29 -7.35 8.46
CA VAL A 34 24.51 -8.04 7.19
C VAL A 34 25.90 -8.67 7.25
N ASN A 35 25.94 -9.98 7.04
CA ASN A 35 27.15 -10.78 7.06
C ASN A 35 27.37 -11.39 5.67
N PHE A 36 28.59 -11.34 5.16
CA PHE A 36 28.98 -12.00 3.91
C PHE A 36 30.41 -12.53 3.99
N HIS A 37 30.66 -13.58 3.22
CA HIS A 37 31.98 -14.18 3.08
C HIS A 37 32.51 -13.91 1.67
N SER A 38 33.82 -13.70 1.56
CA SER A 38 34.53 -13.72 0.29
C SER A 38 35.82 -14.53 0.46
N GLY A 39 35.80 -15.77 -0.02
CA GLY A 39 36.83 -16.76 0.35
C GLY A 39 36.82 -17.04 1.85
N SER A 40 38.00 -17.00 2.47
CA SER A 40 38.18 -17.16 3.92
C SER A 40 37.88 -15.90 4.74
N LYS A 41 37.62 -14.75 4.09
CA LYS A 41 37.40 -13.48 4.78
C LYS A 41 35.93 -13.28 5.11
N PHE A 42 35.66 -12.93 6.37
CA PHE A 42 34.33 -12.57 6.88
C PHE A 42 34.17 -11.05 6.91
N TYR A 43 33.04 -10.56 6.43
CA TYR A 43 32.68 -9.16 6.46
C TYR A 43 31.32 -8.99 7.14
N SER A 44 31.23 -8.02 8.03
CA SER A 44 30.00 -7.67 8.72
C SER A 44 29.76 -6.17 8.71
N LYS A 45 28.52 -5.77 8.47
CA LYS A 45 28.08 -4.39 8.60
C LYS A 45 26.81 -4.36 9.44
N THR A 46 26.80 -3.51 10.46
CA THR A 46 25.62 -3.27 11.29
C THR A 46 25.11 -1.86 11.07
N PHE A 47 23.79 -1.72 10.95
CA PHE A 47 23.11 -0.44 10.87
C PHE A 47 21.76 -0.50 11.58
N TYR A 48 21.15 0.66 11.81
CA TYR A 48 19.85 0.76 12.47
C TYR A 48 18.77 1.21 11.49
N VAL A 49 17.61 0.56 11.57
CA VAL A 49 16.40 0.93 10.84
C VAL A 49 15.35 1.36 11.85
N THR A 50 14.78 2.55 11.68
CA THR A 50 13.71 3.02 12.57
C THR A 50 12.35 2.84 11.91
N VAL A 51 11.52 1.98 12.48
CA VAL A 51 10.12 1.79 12.08
C VAL A 51 9.25 2.75 12.90
N LYS A 52 8.56 3.68 12.23
CA LYS A 52 7.68 4.64 12.89
C LYS A 52 6.28 4.04 13.08
N LYS A 53 5.64 4.29 14.24
CA LYS A 53 4.21 3.95 14.42
C LYS A 53 3.40 4.68 13.35
N PRO A 54 2.54 3.99 12.59
CA PRO A 54 1.63 4.67 11.68
C PRO A 54 0.70 5.56 12.51
N THR A 55 0.73 6.87 12.26
CA THR A 55 -0.17 7.83 12.94
C THR A 55 -1.59 7.76 12.39
N SER A 56 -1.76 7.10 11.23
CA SER A 56 -3.04 6.92 10.58
C SER A 56 -3.03 5.67 9.70
N TYR A 57 -4.22 5.11 9.51
CA TYR A 57 -4.48 4.03 8.57
C TYR A 57 -5.41 4.51 7.47
N ILE A 58 -5.01 4.32 6.22
CA ILE A 58 -5.87 4.46 5.05
C ILE A 58 -6.40 3.09 4.64
N THR A 59 -7.71 3.03 4.38
CA THR A 59 -8.39 1.84 3.85
C THR A 59 -9.18 2.21 2.62
N LEU A 60 -9.29 1.28 1.68
CA LEU A 60 -9.99 1.48 0.41
C LEU A 60 -11.16 0.51 0.32
N ASN A 61 -12.34 1.00 -0.04
CA ASN A 61 -13.50 0.13 -0.17
C ASN A 61 -13.38 -0.80 -1.38
N LYS A 62 -13.94 -2.00 -1.27
CA LYS A 62 -14.18 -2.85 -2.43
C LYS A 62 -15.30 -2.22 -3.26
N VAL A 63 -15.11 -2.13 -4.57
CA VAL A 63 -16.12 -1.61 -5.51
C VAL A 63 -16.42 -2.62 -6.60
N ALA A 64 -17.69 -2.72 -6.98
CA ALA A 64 -18.09 -3.36 -8.23
C ALA A 64 -17.94 -2.35 -9.37
N VAL A 65 -17.08 -2.66 -10.33
CA VAL A 65 -16.89 -1.81 -11.53
C VAL A 65 -17.75 -2.40 -12.64
N LYS A 66 -18.86 -1.74 -12.98
CA LYS A 66 -19.70 -2.07 -14.14
C LYS A 66 -19.43 -1.07 -15.26
N LYS A 67 -19.23 -1.55 -16.49
CA LYS A 67 -19.03 -0.68 -17.67
C LYS A 67 -20.31 0.09 -17.99
N SER A 68 -21.48 -0.54 -17.80
CA SER A 68 -22.81 0.07 -17.96
C SER A 68 -23.12 1.20 -16.97
N ALA A 69 -22.50 1.24 -15.78
CA ALA A 69 -22.83 2.22 -14.75
C ALA A 69 -22.58 3.69 -15.18
N LYS A 70 -23.49 4.60 -14.77
CA LYS A 70 -23.35 6.05 -14.97
C LYS A 70 -22.11 6.61 -14.25
N LYS A 71 -21.82 6.11 -13.04
CA LYS A 71 -20.63 6.44 -12.25
C LYS A 71 -20.26 5.32 -11.28
N VAL A 72 -18.99 5.23 -10.93
CA VAL A 72 -18.48 4.38 -9.83
C VAL A 72 -17.84 5.27 -8.78
N VAL A 73 -18.18 5.09 -7.50
CA VAL A 73 -17.62 5.91 -6.41
C VAL A 73 -16.56 5.13 -5.66
N LEU A 74 -15.32 5.64 -5.68
CA LEU A 74 -14.24 5.15 -4.83
C LEU A 74 -14.28 5.89 -3.50
N LYS A 75 -14.09 5.17 -2.39
CA LYS A 75 -14.10 5.71 -1.03
C LYS A 75 -12.85 5.24 -0.30
N ALA A 76 -12.03 6.19 0.12
CA ALA A 76 -10.95 5.93 1.06
C ALA A 76 -11.36 6.42 2.46
N LYS A 77 -11.05 5.65 3.49
CA LYS A 77 -11.28 6.04 4.89
C LYS A 77 -9.94 6.14 5.61
N ILE A 78 -9.72 7.26 6.29
CA ILE A 78 -8.56 7.50 7.14
C ILE A 78 -8.99 7.55 8.60
N LYS A 79 -8.34 6.72 9.42
CA LYS A 79 -8.54 6.65 10.86
C LYS A 79 -7.20 6.66 11.61
N THR A 80 -7.21 7.09 12.86
CA THR A 80 -6.09 6.84 13.78
C THR A 80 -6.05 5.36 14.17
N PRO A 81 -4.95 4.88 14.78
CA PRO A 81 -4.90 3.53 15.34
C PRO A 81 -5.99 3.22 16.36
N LYS A 82 -6.42 4.23 17.13
CA LYS A 82 -7.55 4.15 18.06
C LYS A 82 -8.93 4.20 17.37
N GLY A 83 -8.98 4.11 16.03
CA GLY A 83 -10.22 4.08 15.25
C GLY A 83 -10.90 5.43 14.99
N LYS A 84 -10.36 6.54 15.50
CA LYS A 84 -10.91 7.90 15.34
C LYS A 84 -10.75 8.40 13.91
N ALA A 85 -11.83 8.95 13.33
CA ALA A 85 -11.80 9.49 11.98
C ALA A 85 -10.93 10.76 11.86
N ILE A 86 -10.17 10.88 10.76
CA ILE A 86 -9.33 12.06 10.49
C ILE A 86 -9.93 12.89 9.33
N LYS A 87 -10.43 14.09 9.64
CA LYS A 87 -11.03 15.04 8.67
C LYS A 87 -9.94 15.87 7.95
N GLY A 88 -10.27 16.37 6.76
CA GLY A 88 -9.52 17.40 6.04
C GLY A 88 -8.25 16.93 5.34
N LYS A 89 -7.91 15.64 5.42
CA LYS A 89 -6.70 15.10 4.80
C LYS A 89 -6.89 14.90 3.31
N LYS A 90 -5.92 15.36 2.52
CA LYS A 90 -5.91 15.21 1.06
C LYS A 90 -5.54 13.76 0.72
N VAL A 91 -6.39 13.11 -0.06
CA VAL A 91 -6.20 11.75 -0.58
C VAL A 91 -6.12 11.81 -2.09
N THR A 92 -5.11 11.15 -2.64
CA THR A 92 -4.89 11.04 -4.08
C THR A 92 -5.32 9.66 -4.55
N PHE A 93 -6.37 9.60 -5.37
CA PHE A 93 -6.84 8.37 -5.99
C PHE A 93 -6.24 8.23 -7.39
N LYS A 94 -5.87 7.00 -7.78
CA LYS A 94 -5.53 6.68 -9.16
C LYS A 94 -6.48 5.62 -9.71
N PHE A 95 -7.00 5.85 -10.92
CA PHE A 95 -7.85 4.91 -11.65
C PHE A 95 -7.54 4.99 -13.15
N LYS A 96 -7.13 3.87 -13.75
CA LYS A 96 -6.78 3.78 -15.19
C LYS A 96 -5.87 4.93 -15.67
N GLY A 97 -4.77 5.18 -14.93
CA GLY A 97 -3.81 6.24 -15.22
C GLY A 97 -4.25 7.66 -14.86
N LYS A 98 -5.54 7.91 -14.59
CA LYS A 98 -6.04 9.22 -14.16
C LYS A 98 -5.91 9.41 -12.65
N THR A 99 -5.59 10.63 -12.25
CA THR A 99 -5.43 11.02 -10.84
C THR A 99 -6.59 11.92 -10.40
N PHE A 100 -7.13 11.65 -9.20
CA PHE A 100 -8.21 12.42 -8.59
C PHE A 100 -7.83 12.79 -7.16
N LYS A 101 -8.11 14.01 -6.71
CA LYS A 101 -7.81 14.46 -5.35
C LYS A 101 -9.11 14.76 -4.62
N ALA A 102 -9.22 14.29 -3.38
CA ALA A 102 -10.36 14.60 -2.50
C ALA A 102 -9.89 14.76 -1.06
N LYS A 103 -10.60 15.57 -0.27
CA LYS A 103 -10.35 15.70 1.17
C LYS A 103 -11.27 14.77 1.97
N THR A 104 -10.82 14.27 3.11
CA THR A 104 -11.67 13.49 4.03
C THR A 104 -12.71 14.37 4.72
N ASN A 105 -13.95 13.86 4.84
CA ASN A 105 -15.03 14.54 5.55
C ASN A 105 -14.96 14.31 7.08
N LYS A 106 -15.97 14.78 7.84
CA LYS A 106 -16.08 14.58 9.31
C LYS A 106 -16.00 13.10 9.73
N LYS A 107 -16.42 12.16 8.87
CA LYS A 107 -16.35 10.71 9.09
C LYS A 107 -15.01 10.09 8.62
N GLY A 108 -14.03 10.91 8.24
CA GLY A 108 -12.72 10.46 7.76
C GLY A 108 -12.75 9.88 6.35
N VAL A 109 -13.81 10.11 5.58
CA VAL A 109 -14.00 9.50 4.25
C VAL A 109 -13.73 10.52 3.16
N ALA A 110 -12.80 10.18 2.25
CA ALA A 110 -12.60 10.86 0.98
C ALA A 110 -13.31 10.06 -0.13
N LYS A 111 -14.01 10.75 -1.04
CA LYS A 111 -14.75 10.11 -2.13
C LYS A 111 -14.41 10.76 -3.46
N VAL A 112 -14.26 9.94 -4.51
CA VAL A 112 -14.15 10.41 -5.89
C VAL A 112 -15.11 9.62 -6.78
N ALA A 113 -15.76 10.31 -7.71
CA ALA A 113 -16.66 9.70 -8.66
C ALA A 113 -15.95 9.50 -10.01
N ILE A 114 -15.85 8.25 -10.43
CA ILE A 114 -15.38 7.87 -11.76
C ILE A 114 -16.56 7.96 -12.73
N LYS A 115 -16.51 8.93 -13.63
CA LYS A 115 -17.58 9.20 -14.61
C LYS A 115 -17.56 8.19 -15.76
N LYS A 116 -18.72 8.03 -16.41
CA LYS A 116 -18.97 7.16 -17.58
C LYS A 116 -17.88 7.18 -18.65
N PRO A 117 -17.31 8.32 -19.10
CA PRO A 117 -16.32 8.32 -20.17
C PRO A 117 -15.05 7.52 -19.84
N LEU A 118 -14.64 7.50 -18.56
CA LEU A 118 -13.49 6.69 -18.15
C LEU A 118 -13.84 5.21 -18.01
N LEU A 119 -15.09 4.90 -17.63
CA LEU A 119 -15.61 3.53 -17.54
C LEU A 119 -15.76 2.90 -18.93
N ASN A 120 -16.17 3.67 -19.94
CA ASN A 120 -16.32 3.19 -21.32
C ASN A 120 -15.00 2.68 -21.92
N LYS A 121 -13.87 3.26 -21.49
CA LYS A 121 -12.54 2.82 -21.89
C LYS A 121 -12.13 1.46 -21.27
N LEU A 122 -12.92 0.89 -20.36
CA LEU A 122 -12.61 -0.40 -19.74
C LEU A 122 -13.07 -1.55 -20.64
N LYS A 123 -12.34 -2.67 -20.58
CA LYS A 123 -12.69 -3.92 -21.25
C LYS A 123 -13.42 -4.84 -20.25
N VAL A 124 -14.61 -5.31 -20.61
CA VAL A 124 -15.39 -6.25 -19.78
C VAL A 124 -14.61 -7.54 -19.60
N GLY A 125 -14.72 -8.18 -18.42
CA GLY A 125 -14.00 -9.40 -18.08
C GLY A 125 -12.56 -9.18 -17.60
N LYS A 126 -11.94 -8.03 -17.91
CA LYS A 126 -10.58 -7.69 -17.45
C LYS A 126 -10.59 -7.06 -16.06
N THR A 127 -9.45 -7.13 -15.39
CA THR A 127 -9.25 -6.55 -14.06
C THR A 127 -8.69 -5.14 -14.16
N VAL A 128 -9.31 -4.18 -13.46
CA VAL A 128 -8.80 -2.82 -13.32
C VAL A 128 -8.26 -2.59 -11.91
N LYS A 129 -7.07 -2.00 -11.80
CA LYS A 129 -6.48 -1.57 -10.53
C LYS A 129 -6.91 -0.14 -10.21
N TYR A 130 -7.14 0.11 -8.93
CA TYR A 130 -7.41 1.43 -8.38
C TYR A 130 -6.72 1.57 -7.04
N SER A 131 -6.22 2.77 -6.74
CA SER A 131 -5.48 3.01 -5.51
C SER A 131 -5.87 4.33 -4.88
N ALA A 132 -5.55 4.45 -3.59
CA ALA A 132 -5.61 5.69 -2.84
C ALA A 132 -4.32 5.86 -2.04
N THR A 133 -3.80 7.09 -2.07
CA THR A 133 -2.53 7.46 -1.44
C THR A 133 -2.75 8.59 -0.45
N TYR A 134 -2.20 8.42 0.75
CA TYR A 134 -2.03 9.47 1.75
C TYR A 134 -0.56 9.48 2.22
N GLN A 135 -0.25 8.85 3.35
CA GLN A 135 1.13 8.59 3.80
C GLN A 135 1.73 7.36 3.09
N TYR A 136 0.89 6.38 2.79
CA TYR A 136 1.21 5.20 2.02
C TYR A 136 0.09 4.93 1.01
N THR A 137 0.36 4.05 0.04
CA THR A 137 -0.58 3.71 -1.03
C THR A 137 -1.24 2.38 -0.74
N VAL A 138 -2.58 2.35 -0.80
CA VAL A 138 -3.36 1.12 -0.80
C VAL A 138 -3.93 0.91 -2.19
N THR A 139 -3.67 -0.27 -2.76
CA THR A 139 -4.14 -0.65 -4.09
C THR A 139 -5.10 -1.82 -3.98
N LYS A 140 -6.19 -1.75 -4.74
CA LYS A 140 -7.12 -2.85 -4.94
C LYS A 140 -7.38 -3.06 -6.42
N SER A 141 -7.98 -4.19 -6.74
CA SER A 141 -8.38 -4.56 -8.08
C SER A 141 -9.86 -4.95 -8.11
N ALA A 142 -10.49 -4.80 -9.26
CA ALA A 142 -11.86 -5.23 -9.50
C ALA A 142 -12.01 -5.75 -10.94
N LYS A 143 -12.72 -6.87 -11.10
CA LYS A 143 -13.13 -7.38 -12.42
C LYS A 143 -14.21 -6.48 -12.99
N VAL A 144 -14.02 -6.03 -14.23
CA VAL A 144 -14.99 -5.18 -14.93
C VAL A 144 -16.14 -6.04 -15.40
N LYS A 145 -17.33 -5.78 -14.85
CA LYS A 145 -18.59 -6.42 -15.25
C LYS A 145 -19.28 -5.60 -16.33
N LYS A 146 -20.19 -6.24 -17.07
CA LYS A 146 -21.02 -5.59 -18.09
C LYS A 146 -21.84 -4.47 -17.43
#